data_AF-A0A7J3IKB9-F1
#
_entry.id   AF-A0A7J3IKB9-F1
#
_cell.length_a   1.000
_cell.length_b   1.000
_cell.length_c   1.000
_cell.angle_alpha   90.00
_cell.angle_beta   90.00
_cell.angle_gamma   90.00
#
_symmetry.space_group_name_H-M   'P 1'
#
loop_
_entity.id
_entity.type
_entity.pdbx_description
1 polymer ?
#
loop_
_entity_poly.entity_id
_entity_poly.type
_entity_poly.pdbx_seq_one_letter_code
_entity_poly.pdbx_strand_id
1 'polypeptide(L)'
;MKRAVALSMILALLLIASAYTPRTQAFRIGVQVGDWFKYKGTIVYWWAEPDVPFPPHMYAFILQVYNETEWIKYEVIEIKAEARNVTFRVTNHWKNGTETYYNLTDNMDTSFTMMIIDADLGPGDMVRPAYDWGFGYSWPPRYLNNTITVDYIGGSPRPVKVLDWVLPAFIPGSYTRQIYWWDNATGIQVRYEVRENSTAYDPNTFERLGDYRYIATFELIDSNYNWGAVIPEYPKWPLAVLTLAATATIVCYGRKFRPK
;
A
#
# COMPACT_ATOMS: atom_id res chain seq x y z
N MET A 1 -37.77 -26.17 33.51
CA MET A 1 -36.40 -26.34 32.98
C MET A 1 -36.17 -25.77 31.58
N LYS A 2 -36.96 -26.13 30.55
CA LYS A 2 -36.68 -25.72 29.15
C LYS A 2 -36.58 -24.19 28.92
N ARG A 3 -37.40 -23.38 29.61
CA ARG A 3 -37.39 -21.91 29.49
C ARG A 3 -36.15 -21.25 30.12
N ALA A 4 -35.64 -21.80 31.23
CA ALA A 4 -34.45 -21.28 31.90
C ALA A 4 -33.17 -21.54 31.08
N VAL A 5 -33.09 -22.70 30.41
CA VAL A 5 -31.98 -23.04 29.52
C VAL A 5 -31.93 -22.13 28.29
N ALA A 6 -33.09 -21.87 27.67
CA ALA A 6 -33.18 -20.96 26.53
C ALA A 6 -32.78 -19.53 26.90
N LEU A 7 -33.24 -19.01 28.05
CA LEU A 7 -32.88 -17.67 28.52
C LEU A 7 -31.37 -17.56 28.79
N SER A 8 -30.77 -18.60 29.37
CA SER A 8 -29.32 -18.63 29.65
C SER A 8 -28.47 -18.67 28.36
N MET A 9 -28.94 -19.36 27.31
CA MET A 9 -28.26 -19.36 26.00
C MET A 9 -28.35 -17.99 25.31
N ILE A 10 -29.50 -17.32 25.40
CA ILE A 10 -29.70 -15.99 24.83
C ILE A 10 -28.81 -14.96 25.56
N LEU A 11 -28.73 -15.03 26.90
CA LEU A 11 -27.84 -14.19 27.69
C LEU A 11 -26.37 -14.44 27.36
N ALA A 12 -25.95 -15.69 27.14
CA ALA A 12 -24.60 -16.01 26.73
C ALA A 12 -24.28 -15.48 25.32
N LEU A 13 -25.21 -15.60 24.37
CA LEU A 13 -25.08 -15.04 23.02
C LEU A 13 -25.02 -13.51 23.02
N LEU A 14 -25.84 -12.85 23.84
CA LEU A 14 -25.81 -11.40 24.01
C LEU A 14 -24.50 -10.94 24.68
N LEU A 15 -23.97 -11.69 25.64
CA LEU A 15 -22.66 -11.40 26.23
C LEU A 15 -21.54 -11.51 25.18
N ILE A 16 -21.55 -12.57 24.36
CA ILE A 16 -20.57 -12.76 23.28
C ILE A 16 -20.70 -11.65 22.22
N ALA A 17 -21.91 -11.24 21.87
CA ALA A 17 -22.15 -10.15 20.95
C ALA A 17 -21.70 -8.79 21.52
N SER A 18 -21.89 -8.55 22.82
CA SER A 18 -21.43 -7.33 23.50
C SER A 18 -19.91 -7.28 23.73
N ALA A 19 -19.25 -8.45 23.78
CA ALA A 19 -17.80 -8.58 23.81
C ALA A 19 -17.17 -8.43 22.41
N TYR A 20 -17.98 -8.49 21.36
CA TYR A 20 -17.60 -8.09 20.01
C TYR A 20 -17.65 -6.57 19.91
N THR A 21 -16.74 -5.88 20.62
CA THR A 21 -16.33 -4.57 20.12
C THR A 21 -15.78 -4.83 18.72
N PRO A 22 -16.30 -4.21 17.65
CA PRO A 22 -15.59 -4.23 16.39
C PRO A 22 -14.21 -3.70 16.73
N ARG A 23 -13.20 -4.58 16.70
CA ARG A 23 -11.84 -4.11 16.54
C ARG A 23 -11.91 -3.39 15.20
N THR A 24 -12.05 -2.07 15.24
CA THR A 24 -11.42 -1.22 14.26
C THR A 24 -10.00 -1.75 14.20
N GLN A 25 -9.74 -2.60 13.21
CA GLN A 25 -8.49 -3.30 13.09
C GLN A 25 -7.44 -2.22 13.12
N ALA A 26 -6.64 -2.20 14.19
CA ALA A 26 -5.68 -1.15 14.40
C ALA A 26 -4.74 -1.23 13.21
N PHE A 27 -4.87 -0.24 12.35
CA PHE A 27 -4.11 -0.12 11.12
C PHE A 27 -2.61 -0.22 11.46
N ARG A 28 -1.86 -1.01 10.67
CA ARG A 28 -0.45 -1.27 10.96
C ARG A 28 0.45 -0.54 9.96
N ILE A 29 1.27 0.37 10.50
CA ILE A 29 2.43 0.92 9.78
C ILE A 29 3.61 0.01 10.08
N GLY A 30 4.16 -0.63 9.05
CA GLY A 30 5.29 -1.52 9.22
C GLY A 30 6.66 -0.84 9.08
N VAL A 31 6.70 0.48 8.88
CA VAL A 31 7.91 1.33 8.91
C VAL A 31 8.00 2.12 10.21
N GLN A 32 9.18 2.64 10.51
CA GLN A 32 9.48 3.44 11.70
C GLN A 32 10.12 4.77 11.31
N VAL A 33 10.05 5.77 12.19
CA VAL A 33 10.79 7.03 12.01
C VAL A 33 12.29 6.73 11.94
N GLY A 34 12.95 7.28 10.92
CA GLY A 34 14.36 7.02 10.60
C GLY A 34 14.57 5.94 9.54
N ASP A 35 13.55 5.15 9.19
CA ASP A 35 13.62 4.27 8.02
C ASP A 35 13.73 5.12 6.75
N TRP A 36 14.59 4.70 5.83
CA TRP A 36 14.73 5.32 4.52
C TRP A 36 14.80 4.30 3.40
N PHE A 37 14.31 4.72 2.24
CA PHE A 37 14.15 3.92 1.05
C PHE A 37 14.57 4.76 -0.16
N LYS A 38 15.50 4.26 -0.97
CA LYS A 38 15.95 4.91 -2.21
C LYS A 38 15.36 4.21 -3.42
N TYR A 39 14.96 5.00 -4.39
CA TYR A 39 14.29 4.54 -5.58
C TYR A 39 14.93 5.11 -6.83
N LYS A 40 14.74 4.39 -7.93
CA LYS A 40 15.11 4.84 -9.26
C LYS A 40 13.88 4.86 -10.16
N GLY A 41 13.61 6.03 -10.73
CA GLY A 41 12.68 6.17 -11.84
C GLY A 41 13.36 5.78 -13.16
N THR A 42 12.69 4.99 -13.99
CA THR A 42 13.20 4.58 -15.30
C THR A 42 12.09 4.67 -16.33
N ILE A 43 12.37 5.34 -17.45
CA ILE A 43 11.51 5.30 -18.64
C ILE A 43 11.93 4.08 -19.45
N VAL A 44 11.12 3.03 -19.40
CA VAL A 44 11.38 1.75 -20.07
C VAL A 44 11.00 1.84 -21.55
N TYR A 45 9.96 2.61 -21.86
CA TYR A 45 9.49 2.80 -23.23
C TYR A 45 8.91 4.20 -23.40
N TRP A 46 9.20 4.81 -24.55
CA TRP A 46 8.62 6.07 -25.00
C TRP A 46 8.39 6.01 -26.52
N TRP A 47 7.19 6.41 -26.94
CA TRP A 47 6.83 6.63 -28.33
C TRP A 47 5.85 7.79 -28.40
N ALA A 48 5.99 8.64 -29.42
CA ALA A 48 5.03 9.70 -29.68
C ALA A 48 5.01 10.07 -31.17
N GLU A 49 3.90 10.68 -31.61
CA GLU A 49 3.81 11.33 -32.91
C GLU A 49 4.79 12.53 -33.02
N PRO A 50 5.22 12.93 -34.23
CA PRO A 50 6.30 13.91 -34.42
C PRO A 50 6.11 15.26 -33.72
N ASP A 51 4.86 15.71 -33.58
CA ASP A 51 4.52 17.02 -33.04
C ASP A 51 4.28 17.00 -31.51
N VAL A 52 4.44 15.84 -30.87
CA VAL A 52 4.27 15.69 -29.42
C VAL A 52 5.60 15.91 -28.69
N PRO A 53 5.72 16.96 -27.85
CA PRO A 53 6.95 17.21 -27.09
C PRO A 53 7.14 16.19 -25.96
N PHE A 54 8.40 16.01 -25.55
CA PHE A 54 8.75 15.20 -24.37
C PHE A 54 9.14 16.10 -23.17
N PRO A 55 8.57 15.85 -21.97
CA PRO A 55 7.33 15.10 -21.76
C PRO A 55 6.12 15.89 -22.30
N PRO A 56 5.00 15.22 -22.62
CA PRO A 56 3.74 15.90 -22.94
C PRO A 56 3.36 16.87 -21.83
N HIS A 57 3.05 18.11 -22.20
CA HIS A 57 2.63 19.13 -21.25
C HIS A 57 1.38 18.67 -20.47
N MET A 58 1.27 19.09 -19.22
CA MET A 58 0.17 18.81 -18.26
C MET A 58 0.15 17.44 -17.57
N TYR A 59 0.41 16.32 -18.24
CA TYR A 59 0.07 15.00 -17.68
C TYR A 59 1.24 14.07 -17.37
N ALA A 60 2.43 14.35 -17.90
CA ALA A 60 3.58 13.44 -17.81
C ALA A 60 4.82 14.07 -17.15
N PHE A 61 4.65 15.11 -16.32
CA PHE A 61 5.77 15.80 -15.65
C PHE A 61 6.66 14.85 -14.85
N ILE A 62 6.09 13.78 -14.30
CA ILE A 62 6.85 12.76 -13.57
C ILE A 62 7.91 12.07 -14.45
N LEU A 63 7.70 11.98 -15.77
CA LEU A 63 8.69 11.44 -16.71
C LEU A 63 9.94 12.31 -16.78
N GLN A 64 9.78 13.63 -16.75
CA GLN A 64 10.93 14.54 -16.69
C GLN A 64 11.71 14.35 -15.39
N VAL A 65 11.00 14.26 -14.26
CA VAL A 65 11.64 13.95 -12.97
C VAL A 65 12.43 12.64 -13.05
N TYR A 66 11.85 11.56 -13.58
CA TYR A 66 12.56 10.29 -13.76
C TYR A 66 13.75 10.39 -14.72
N ASN A 67 13.66 11.21 -15.75
CA ASN A 67 14.74 11.39 -16.71
C ASN A 67 15.91 12.21 -16.15
N GLU A 68 15.65 13.16 -15.24
CA GLU A 68 16.65 14.07 -14.70
C GLU A 68 17.23 13.62 -13.34
N THR A 69 16.56 12.69 -12.67
CA THR A 69 16.96 12.20 -11.34
C THR A 69 17.79 10.92 -11.45
N GLU A 70 18.83 10.81 -10.63
CA GLU A 70 19.60 9.57 -10.47
C GLU A 70 18.91 8.64 -9.47
N TRP A 71 18.52 9.17 -8.31
CA TRP A 71 17.71 8.48 -7.30
C TRP A 71 16.86 9.44 -6.48
N ILE A 72 15.75 8.93 -5.94
CA ILE A 72 14.89 9.63 -4.99
C ILE A 72 14.92 8.86 -3.66
N LYS A 73 15.21 9.53 -2.55
CA LYS A 73 15.18 8.93 -1.21
C LYS A 73 13.98 9.44 -0.44
N TYR A 74 13.23 8.52 0.15
CA TYR A 74 12.15 8.80 1.10
C TYR A 74 12.61 8.37 2.47
N GLU A 75 12.70 9.32 3.41
CA GLU A 75 13.04 9.06 4.80
C GLU A 75 11.84 9.37 5.67
N VAL A 76 11.39 8.40 6.47
CA VAL A 76 10.27 8.57 7.40
C VAL A 76 10.68 9.52 8.52
N ILE A 77 10.07 10.69 8.59
CA ILE A 77 10.37 11.69 9.62
C ILE A 77 9.26 11.82 10.66
N GLU A 78 8.02 11.41 10.33
CA GLU A 78 6.89 11.45 11.26
C GLU A 78 5.84 10.38 10.90
N ILE A 79 5.25 9.78 11.92
CA ILE A 79 4.11 8.87 11.80
C ILE A 79 2.99 9.36 12.72
N LYS A 80 1.81 9.62 12.15
CA LYS A 80 0.57 9.96 12.88
C LYS A 80 -0.46 8.88 12.58
N ALA A 81 -0.46 7.81 13.38
CA ALA A 81 -1.25 6.60 13.13
C ALA A 81 -2.76 6.87 13.19
N GLU A 82 -3.20 7.74 14.10
CA GLU A 82 -4.60 8.17 14.25
C GLU A 82 -5.16 8.88 13.02
N ALA A 83 -4.28 9.59 12.29
CA ALA A 83 -4.62 10.26 11.04
C ALA A 83 -4.21 9.45 9.80
N ARG A 84 -3.67 8.24 9.99
CA ARG A 84 -3.13 7.37 8.93
C ARG A 84 -2.15 8.12 8.00
N ASN A 85 -1.35 9.01 8.59
CA ASN A 85 -0.40 9.86 7.89
C ASN A 85 1.04 9.39 8.17
N VAL A 86 1.83 9.31 7.10
CA VAL A 86 3.28 9.15 7.19
C VAL A 86 3.94 10.29 6.43
N THR A 87 4.76 11.06 7.14
CA THR A 87 5.51 12.16 6.54
C THR A 87 6.92 11.69 6.21
N PHE A 88 7.30 11.87 4.95
CA PHE A 88 8.61 11.61 4.41
C PHE A 88 9.36 12.92 4.16
N ARG A 89 10.65 12.94 4.48
CA ARG A 89 11.59 13.86 3.83
C ARG A 89 12.03 13.21 2.53
N VAL A 90 11.70 13.85 1.41
CA VAL A 90 12.05 13.41 0.08
C VAL A 90 13.32 14.14 -0.37
N THR A 91 14.35 13.40 -0.75
CA THR A 91 15.57 13.91 -1.38
C THR A 91 15.58 13.47 -2.84
N ASN A 92 15.59 14.42 -3.78
CA ASN A 92 15.92 14.11 -5.17
C ASN A 92 17.41 14.37 -5.39
N HIS A 93 18.15 13.36 -5.83
CA HIS A 93 19.52 13.49 -6.29
C HIS A 93 19.54 13.53 -7.81
N TRP A 94 19.81 14.70 -8.37
CA TRP A 94 19.75 14.95 -9.80
C TRP A 94 21.03 14.46 -10.48
N LYS A 95 20.93 14.07 -11.76
CA LYS A 95 22.09 13.60 -12.56
C LYS A 95 23.21 14.65 -12.73
N ASN A 96 22.89 15.92 -12.49
CA ASN A 96 23.88 17.00 -12.47
C ASN A 96 24.64 17.10 -11.13
N GLY A 97 24.41 16.18 -10.19
CA GLY A 97 25.05 16.11 -8.87
C GLY A 97 24.44 17.02 -7.80
N THR A 98 23.38 17.77 -8.12
CA THR A 98 22.67 18.61 -7.13
C THR A 98 21.61 17.80 -6.37
N GLU A 99 21.24 18.28 -5.17
CA GLU A 99 20.16 17.71 -4.38
C GLU A 99 19.08 18.74 -4.08
N THR A 100 17.82 18.30 -4.05
CA THR A 100 16.68 19.09 -3.57
C THR A 100 15.90 18.30 -2.54
N TYR A 101 15.21 19.01 -1.64
CA TYR A 101 14.49 18.40 -0.54
C TYR A 101 13.11 19.03 -0.36
N TYR A 102 12.13 18.19 -0.02
CA TYR A 102 10.81 18.64 0.41
C TYR A 102 10.19 17.60 1.34
N ASN A 103 9.14 17.99 2.07
CA ASN A 103 8.37 17.05 2.87
C ASN A 103 7.12 16.62 2.09
N LEU A 104 6.85 15.31 2.12
CA LEU A 104 5.64 14.70 1.57
C LEU A 104 4.90 13.99 2.69
N THR A 105 3.65 14.36 2.95
CA THR A 105 2.77 13.58 3.83
C THR A 105 1.88 12.67 2.99
N ASP A 106 2.09 11.36 3.10
CA ASP A 106 1.24 10.34 2.49
C ASP A 106 0.15 9.92 3.48
N ASN A 107 -1.08 10.35 3.22
CA ASN A 107 -2.27 9.85 3.90
C ASN A 107 -2.76 8.56 3.23
N MET A 108 -2.96 7.51 4.04
CA MET A 108 -3.31 6.19 3.53
C MET A 108 -4.75 6.04 3.04
N ASP A 109 -5.53 7.10 3.02
CA ASP A 109 -6.89 7.10 2.47
C ASP A 109 -7.02 8.08 1.30
N THR A 110 -6.27 9.18 1.29
CA THR A 110 -6.47 10.29 0.35
C THR A 110 -5.27 10.65 -0.51
N SER A 111 -4.06 10.19 -0.18
CA SER A 111 -2.87 10.57 -0.95
C SER A 111 -2.82 9.92 -2.33
N PHE A 112 -2.30 10.69 -3.30
CA PHE A 112 -2.04 10.29 -4.67
C PHE A 112 -0.81 9.38 -4.81
N THR A 113 0.22 9.57 -3.99
CA THR A 113 1.52 8.90 -4.15
C THR A 113 1.45 7.40 -3.92
N MET A 114 0.53 6.96 -3.06
CA MET A 114 0.37 5.56 -2.63
C MET A 114 1.71 4.90 -2.28
N MET A 115 2.61 5.68 -1.67
CA MET A 115 3.95 5.25 -1.29
C MET A 115 3.89 4.21 -0.18
N ILE A 116 2.84 4.28 0.63
CA ILE A 116 2.62 3.40 1.76
C ILE A 116 1.15 3.02 1.90
N ILE A 117 0.94 1.76 2.30
CA ILE A 117 -0.37 1.17 2.59
C ILE A 117 -0.34 0.48 3.95
N ASP A 118 -1.52 0.05 4.39
CA ASP A 118 -1.63 -0.78 5.60
C ASP A 118 -0.92 -2.13 5.41
N ALA A 119 0.00 -2.40 6.33
CA ALA A 119 0.82 -3.59 6.33
C ALA A 119 0.01 -4.86 6.67
N ASP A 120 -1.25 -4.74 7.10
CA ASP A 120 -2.15 -5.87 7.36
C ASP A 120 -3.15 -6.17 6.24
N LEU A 121 -3.19 -5.38 5.15
CA LEU A 121 -4.08 -5.67 4.02
C LEU A 121 -3.75 -7.00 3.33
N GLY A 122 -4.76 -7.77 3.00
CA GLY A 122 -4.68 -8.95 2.16
C GLY A 122 -5.36 -8.76 0.80
N PRO A 123 -5.30 -9.78 -0.09
CA PRO A 123 -6.03 -9.76 -1.35
C PRO A 123 -7.53 -9.51 -1.14
N GLY A 124 -8.11 -8.61 -1.92
CA GLY A 124 -9.49 -8.18 -1.82
C GLY A 124 -9.73 -7.00 -0.86
N ASP A 125 -8.76 -6.64 -0.02
CA ASP A 125 -8.92 -5.50 0.87
C ASP A 125 -8.78 -4.17 0.12
N MET A 126 -9.52 -3.17 0.59
CA MET A 126 -9.51 -1.83 0.01
C MET A 126 -8.24 -1.09 0.43
N VAL A 127 -7.45 -0.67 -0.56
CA VAL A 127 -6.22 0.13 -0.38
C VAL A 127 -6.56 1.61 -0.23
N ARG A 128 -7.53 2.09 -1.02
CA ARG A 128 -7.99 3.48 -1.00
C ARG A 128 -9.48 3.53 -1.34
N PRO A 129 -10.27 4.38 -0.66
CA PRO A 129 -11.65 4.66 -1.04
C PRO A 129 -11.73 5.37 -2.39
N ALA A 130 -12.96 5.52 -2.88
CA ALA A 130 -13.24 6.41 -3.99
C ALA A 130 -12.85 7.85 -3.64
N TYR A 131 -12.37 8.59 -4.63
CA TYR A 131 -11.97 9.99 -4.46
C TYR A 131 -12.53 10.83 -5.60
N ASP A 132 -13.23 11.91 -5.27
CA ASP A 132 -13.77 12.85 -6.25
C ASP A 132 -12.82 14.02 -6.44
N TRP A 133 -12.39 14.25 -7.68
CA TRP A 133 -11.51 15.35 -8.04
C TRP A 133 -12.23 16.70 -8.17
N GLY A 134 -13.56 16.74 -8.06
CA GLY A 134 -14.34 17.98 -8.11
C GLY A 134 -14.62 18.50 -9.52
N PHE A 135 -14.28 17.74 -10.57
CA PHE A 135 -14.52 18.09 -11.98
C PHE A 135 -15.33 17.03 -12.73
N GLY A 136 -16.25 16.36 -12.02
CA GLY A 136 -17.07 15.27 -12.58
C GLY A 136 -16.29 13.98 -12.83
N TYR A 137 -15.10 13.85 -12.26
CA TYR A 137 -14.26 12.68 -12.37
C TYR A 137 -13.94 12.12 -10.99
N SER A 138 -14.52 10.97 -10.69
CA SER A 138 -14.26 10.22 -9.45
C SER A 138 -13.38 9.02 -9.74
N TRP A 139 -12.30 8.89 -9.01
CA TRP A 139 -11.56 7.65 -8.95
C TRP A 139 -12.36 6.59 -8.20
N PRO A 140 -12.55 5.38 -8.76
CA PRO A 140 -13.18 4.29 -8.06
C PRO A 140 -12.34 3.83 -6.85
N PRO A 141 -12.95 3.10 -5.90
CA PRO A 141 -12.19 2.44 -4.86
C PRO A 141 -11.19 1.44 -5.46
N ARG A 142 -10.06 1.29 -4.77
CA ARG A 142 -8.91 0.49 -5.20
C ARG A 142 -8.72 -0.67 -4.24
N TYR A 143 -8.58 -1.88 -4.77
CA TYR A 143 -8.48 -3.12 -3.98
C TYR A 143 -7.22 -3.89 -4.35
N LEU A 144 -6.60 -4.55 -3.38
CA LEU A 144 -5.48 -5.45 -3.67
C LEU A 144 -5.95 -6.62 -4.51
N ASN A 145 -5.25 -6.88 -5.61
CA ASN A 145 -5.58 -7.99 -6.50
C ASN A 145 -5.03 -9.31 -5.94
N ASN A 146 -3.77 -9.30 -5.47
CA ASN A 146 -3.06 -10.51 -5.09
C ASN A 146 -1.87 -10.22 -4.16
N THR A 147 -1.29 -11.29 -3.62
CA THR A 147 0.04 -11.28 -2.99
C THR A 147 0.93 -12.22 -3.78
N ILE A 148 2.08 -11.74 -4.25
CA ILE A 148 3.04 -12.54 -5.01
C ILE A 148 4.41 -12.53 -4.31
N THR A 149 5.26 -13.50 -4.63
CA THR A 149 6.67 -13.47 -4.20
C THR A 149 7.50 -12.88 -5.34
N VAL A 150 8.34 -11.90 -5.03
CA VAL A 150 9.26 -11.27 -5.98
C VAL A 150 10.70 -11.50 -5.54
N ASP A 151 11.54 -11.90 -6.50
CA ASP A 151 12.98 -11.98 -6.35
C ASP A 151 13.60 -10.60 -6.59
N TYR A 152 14.30 -10.06 -5.59
CA TYR A 152 15.05 -8.81 -5.72
C TYR A 152 16.53 -9.11 -5.92
N ILE A 153 17.18 -8.35 -6.81
CA ILE A 153 18.62 -8.47 -7.05
C ILE A 153 19.35 -8.20 -5.71
N GLY A 154 20.15 -9.18 -5.26
CA GLY A 154 20.92 -9.07 -4.02
C GLY A 154 20.15 -9.34 -2.72
N GLY A 155 18.91 -9.82 -2.78
CA GLY A 155 18.09 -10.13 -1.61
C GLY A 155 17.39 -11.49 -1.67
N SER A 156 16.83 -11.91 -0.53
CA SER A 156 15.92 -13.05 -0.47
C SER A 156 14.59 -12.72 -1.17
N PRO A 157 13.89 -13.72 -1.75
CA PRO A 157 12.53 -13.55 -2.26
C PRO A 157 11.62 -12.96 -1.18
N ARG A 158 10.77 -11.99 -1.54
CA ARG A 158 9.88 -11.31 -0.58
C ARG A 158 8.42 -11.36 -1.04
N PRO A 159 7.48 -11.61 -0.11
CA PRO A 159 6.07 -11.44 -0.41
C PRO A 159 5.76 -9.94 -0.59
N VAL A 160 5.07 -9.61 -1.67
CA VAL A 160 4.62 -8.26 -1.98
C VAL A 160 3.13 -8.28 -2.30
N LYS A 161 2.44 -7.23 -1.87
CA LYS A 161 1.03 -6.98 -2.16
C LYS A 161 0.94 -6.25 -3.48
N VAL A 162 0.07 -6.71 -4.37
CA VAL A 162 -0.04 -6.18 -5.74
C VAL A 162 -1.41 -5.58 -5.95
N LEU A 163 -1.39 -4.35 -6.45
CA LEU A 163 -2.55 -3.71 -7.05
C LEU A 163 -2.27 -3.48 -8.53
N ASP A 164 -3.09 -4.08 -9.38
CA ASP A 164 -3.06 -3.90 -10.83
C ASP A 164 -4.36 -3.21 -11.22
N TRP A 165 -4.24 -1.93 -11.53
CA TRP A 165 -5.37 -1.03 -11.68
C TRP A 165 -5.35 -0.33 -13.02
N VAL A 166 -6.47 -0.39 -13.72
CA VAL A 166 -6.70 0.35 -14.96
C VAL A 166 -7.57 1.55 -14.60
N LEU A 167 -7.04 2.75 -14.82
CA LEU A 167 -7.81 3.97 -14.60
C LEU A 167 -8.84 4.11 -15.72
N PRO A 168 -10.08 4.55 -15.38
CA PRO A 168 -11.02 5.01 -16.39
C PRO A 168 -10.37 6.15 -17.18
N ALA A 169 -10.41 6.05 -18.51
CA ALA A 169 -9.84 7.04 -19.40
C ALA A 169 -10.39 8.44 -19.08
N PHE A 170 -9.52 9.38 -18.71
CA PHE A 170 -9.91 10.78 -18.54
C PHE A 170 -10.21 11.44 -19.90
N ILE A 171 -9.52 10.99 -20.94
CA ILE A 171 -9.66 11.47 -22.32
C ILE A 171 -10.19 10.28 -23.13
N PRO A 172 -11.25 10.44 -23.96
CA PRO A 172 -11.72 9.34 -24.80
C PRO A 172 -10.58 8.72 -25.62
N GLY A 173 -10.39 7.40 -25.50
CA GLY A 173 -9.31 6.69 -26.16
C GLY A 173 -7.98 6.62 -25.39
N SER A 174 -7.85 7.34 -24.26
CA SER A 174 -6.70 7.16 -23.38
C SER A 174 -6.80 5.91 -22.53
N TYR A 175 -5.66 5.44 -22.07
CA TYR A 175 -5.52 4.24 -21.26
C TYR A 175 -4.35 4.44 -20.31
N THR A 176 -4.61 4.33 -19.01
CA THR A 176 -3.57 4.35 -17.99
C THR A 176 -3.73 3.09 -17.15
N ARG A 177 -2.70 2.25 -17.12
CA ARG A 177 -2.58 1.11 -16.22
C ARG A 177 -1.49 1.41 -15.20
N GLN A 178 -1.83 1.31 -13.94
CA GLN A 178 -0.92 1.49 -12.82
C GLN A 178 -0.81 0.17 -12.08
N ILE A 179 0.41 -0.30 -11.89
CA ILE A 179 0.69 -1.51 -11.15
C ILE A 179 1.60 -1.14 -9.99
N TYR A 180 1.16 -1.48 -8.79
CA TYR A 180 1.85 -1.17 -7.55
C TYR A 180 2.22 -2.46 -6.84
N TRP A 181 3.41 -2.47 -6.26
CA TRP A 181 3.89 -3.52 -5.40
C TRP A 181 4.33 -2.89 -4.08
N TRP A 182 3.78 -3.37 -2.97
CA TRP A 182 4.22 -2.99 -1.63
C TRP A 182 4.79 -4.21 -0.91
N ASP A 183 5.87 -4.00 -0.17
CA ASP A 183 6.40 -5.05 0.70
C ASP A 183 5.35 -5.45 1.74
N ASN A 184 5.17 -6.75 1.93
CA ASN A 184 4.10 -7.28 2.78
C ASN A 184 4.30 -6.97 4.27
N ALA A 185 5.54 -6.91 4.75
CA ALA A 185 5.84 -6.70 6.16
C ALA A 185 5.69 -5.23 6.57
N THR A 186 6.13 -4.32 5.71
CA THR A 186 6.25 -2.88 5.95
C THR A 186 5.08 -2.07 5.40
N GLY A 187 4.48 -2.51 4.30
CA GLY A 187 3.51 -1.74 3.52
C GLY A 187 4.15 -0.64 2.66
N ILE A 188 5.48 -0.54 2.59
CA ILE A 188 6.17 0.45 1.73
C ILE A 188 6.18 -0.01 0.28
N GLN A 189 6.02 0.92 -0.66
CA GLN A 189 6.09 0.62 -2.08
C GLN A 189 7.50 0.13 -2.42
N VAL A 190 7.61 -0.99 -3.11
CA VAL A 190 8.88 -1.55 -3.57
C VAL A 190 9.03 -1.43 -5.08
N ARG A 191 7.90 -1.32 -5.78
CA ARG A 191 7.84 -1.05 -7.20
C ARG A 191 6.55 -0.33 -7.54
N TYR A 192 6.62 0.54 -8.53
CA TYR A 192 5.48 1.08 -9.24
C TYR A 192 5.78 1.04 -10.74
N GLU A 193 4.77 0.71 -11.53
CA GLU A 193 4.83 0.72 -12.98
C GLU A 193 3.60 1.45 -13.50
N VAL A 194 3.82 2.36 -14.43
CA VAL A 194 2.74 3.01 -15.17
C VAL A 194 2.92 2.73 -16.66
N ARG A 195 1.81 2.34 -17.29
CA ARG A 195 1.70 2.23 -18.74
C ARG A 195 0.63 3.19 -19.19
N GLU A 196 0.98 4.05 -20.12
CA GLU A 196 0.05 5.04 -20.65
C GLU A 196 0.00 4.99 -22.17
N ASN A 197 -1.20 5.16 -22.69
CA ASN A 197 -1.48 5.50 -24.07
C ASN A 197 -2.46 6.67 -24.02
N SER A 198 -2.09 7.83 -24.53
CA SER A 198 -2.91 9.03 -24.40
C SER A 198 -2.66 9.98 -25.56
N THR A 199 -3.44 11.06 -25.60
CA THR A 199 -3.34 12.11 -26.60
C THR A 199 -2.84 13.38 -25.91
N ALA A 200 -1.80 13.98 -26.47
CA ALA A 200 -1.27 15.27 -26.05
C ALA A 200 -2.11 16.41 -26.64
N TYR A 201 -2.26 17.46 -25.84
CA TYR A 201 -2.94 18.69 -26.22
C TYR A 201 -2.06 19.88 -25.86
N ASP A 202 -2.14 20.95 -26.65
CA ASP A 202 -1.52 22.22 -26.30
C ASP A 202 -2.23 22.80 -25.07
N PRO A 203 -1.50 23.16 -24.00
CA PRO A 203 -2.12 23.65 -22.76
C PRO A 203 -2.77 25.03 -22.89
N ASN A 204 -2.42 25.80 -23.91
CA ASN A 204 -2.94 27.15 -24.13
C ASN A 204 -4.11 27.16 -25.12
N THR A 205 -4.05 26.35 -26.17
CA THR A 205 -5.06 26.32 -27.23
C THR A 205 -6.04 25.15 -27.12
N PHE A 206 -5.70 24.11 -26.33
CA PHE A 206 -6.40 22.83 -26.28
C PHE A 206 -6.48 22.10 -27.64
N GLU A 207 -5.63 22.49 -28.60
CA GLU A 207 -5.53 21.78 -29.87
C GLU A 207 -4.81 20.45 -29.68
N ARG A 208 -5.27 19.41 -30.39
CA ARG A 208 -4.65 18.08 -30.36
C ARG A 208 -3.26 18.16 -31.02
N LEU A 209 -2.22 17.76 -30.29
CA LEU A 209 -0.85 17.68 -30.80
C LEU A 209 -0.52 16.31 -31.38
N GLY A 210 -1.12 15.24 -30.84
CA GLY A 210 -0.90 13.88 -31.30
C GLY A 210 -0.95 12.84 -30.19
N ASP A 211 -0.73 11.58 -30.53
CA ASP A 211 -0.75 10.48 -29.57
C ASP A 211 0.64 10.15 -29.03
N TYR A 212 0.70 9.65 -27.80
CA TYR A 212 1.92 9.16 -27.16
C TYR A 212 1.67 7.94 -26.30
N ARG A 213 2.74 7.17 -26.08
CA ARG A 213 2.76 5.95 -25.29
C ARG A 213 4.03 5.86 -24.47
N TYR A 214 3.91 5.44 -23.23
CA TYR A 214 5.08 5.21 -22.40
C TYR A 214 4.90 4.10 -21.39
N ILE A 215 6.03 3.55 -20.94
CA ILE A 215 6.13 2.69 -19.78
C ILE A 215 7.21 3.28 -18.89
N ALA A 216 6.87 3.56 -17.63
CA ALA A 216 7.83 4.00 -16.63
C ALA A 216 7.73 3.14 -15.37
N THR A 217 8.87 2.88 -14.76
CA THR A 217 8.98 2.16 -13.49
C THR A 217 9.61 3.05 -12.43
N PHE A 218 9.25 2.80 -11.18
CA PHE A 218 9.83 3.40 -10.00
C PHE A 218 10.14 2.26 -9.02
N GLU A 219 11.42 1.95 -8.85
CA GLU A 219 11.87 0.71 -8.20
C GLU A 219 12.75 1.00 -7.00
N LEU A 220 12.53 0.29 -5.90
CA LEU A 220 13.39 0.33 -4.72
C LEU A 220 14.77 -0.25 -5.09
N ILE A 221 15.82 0.53 -4.86
CA ILE A 221 17.21 0.14 -5.14
C ILE A 221 18.06 -0.03 -3.88
N ASP A 222 17.68 0.59 -2.77
CA ASP A 222 18.45 0.58 -1.51
C ASP A 222 17.57 1.03 -0.32
N SER A 223 17.90 0.62 0.90
CA SER A 223 17.18 0.99 2.13
C SER A 223 18.00 0.65 3.39
N ASN A 224 17.81 1.36 4.51
CA ASN A 224 18.33 0.91 5.81
C ASN A 224 17.42 -0.11 6.53
N TYR A 225 16.23 -0.36 6.00
CA TYR A 225 15.33 -1.32 6.62
C TYR A 225 15.95 -2.72 6.59
N ASN A 226 16.06 -3.36 7.76
CA ASN A 226 16.59 -4.71 7.85
C ASN A 226 15.51 -5.72 7.48
N TRP A 227 15.41 -6.02 6.19
CA TRP A 227 14.47 -6.97 5.60
C TRP A 227 14.57 -8.42 6.13
N GLY A 228 15.52 -8.72 7.02
CA GLY A 228 15.78 -10.07 7.54
C GLY A 228 15.83 -10.20 9.06
N ALA A 229 15.40 -9.20 9.85
CA ALA A 229 15.54 -9.26 11.31
C ALA A 229 14.36 -8.70 12.13
N VAL A 230 13.10 -9.05 11.82
CA VAL A 230 12.04 -9.04 12.85
C VAL A 230 11.02 -10.14 12.55
N ILE A 231 11.16 -11.28 13.22
CA ILE A 231 9.98 -12.12 13.53
C ILE A 231 9.34 -11.41 14.73
N PRO A 232 8.11 -10.87 14.64
CA PRO A 232 7.40 -10.46 15.83
C PRO A 232 7.24 -11.71 16.69
N GLU A 233 7.83 -11.73 17.89
CA GLU A 233 7.43 -12.70 18.88
C GLU A 233 5.93 -12.51 19.06
N TYR A 234 5.13 -13.45 18.52
CA TYR A 234 3.72 -13.54 18.88
C TYR A 234 3.68 -13.47 20.40
N PRO A 235 2.88 -12.56 20.98
CA PRO A 235 2.87 -12.44 22.41
C PRO A 235 2.36 -13.80 22.92
N LYS A 236 3.17 -14.53 23.70
CA LYS A 236 2.95 -15.95 24.04
C LYS A 236 1.69 -16.20 24.90
N TRP A 237 0.93 -15.15 25.23
CA TRP A 237 -0.21 -15.21 26.14
C TRP A 237 -1.48 -15.87 25.55
N PRO A 238 -1.87 -15.75 24.27
CA PRO A 238 -3.05 -16.46 23.75
C PRO A 238 -2.83 -17.98 23.74
N LEU A 239 -1.60 -18.43 23.46
CA LEU A 239 -1.19 -19.84 23.57
C LEU A 239 -1.19 -20.31 25.03
N ALA A 240 -0.71 -19.50 25.97
CA ALA A 240 -0.77 -19.83 27.40
C ALA A 240 -2.22 -19.95 27.91
N VAL A 241 -3.13 -19.07 27.47
CA VAL A 241 -4.55 -19.10 27.84
C VAL A 241 -5.27 -20.33 27.26
N LEU A 242 -5.00 -20.69 26.00
CA LEU A 242 -5.54 -21.91 25.39
C LEU A 242 -5.04 -23.18 26.09
N THR A 243 -3.76 -23.21 26.48
CA THR A 243 -3.17 -24.36 27.19
C THR A 243 -3.77 -24.51 28.59
N LEU A 244 -3.97 -23.40 29.32
CA LEU A 244 -4.62 -23.39 30.64
C LEU A 244 -6.09 -23.84 30.55
N ALA A 245 -6.84 -23.36 29.54
CA ALA A 245 -8.23 -23.75 29.32
C ALA A 245 -8.38 -25.25 29.00
N ALA A 246 -7.50 -25.79 28.15
CA ALA A 246 -7.48 -27.23 27.84
C ALA A 246 -7.17 -28.07 29.08
N THR A 247 -6.20 -27.64 29.90
CA THR A 247 -5.80 -28.35 31.12
C THR A 247 -6.91 -28.34 32.17
N ALA A 248 -7.58 -27.20 32.39
CA ALA A 248 -8.72 -27.09 33.30
C ALA A 248 -9.87 -28.01 32.87
N THR A 249 -10.14 -28.09 31.56
CA THR A 249 -11.19 -28.96 31.01
C THR A 249 -10.87 -30.43 31.26
N ILE A 250 -9.63 -30.87 31.02
CA ILE A 250 -9.19 -32.25 31.27
C ILE A 250 -9.28 -32.59 32.77
N VAL A 251 -8.87 -31.69 33.66
CA VAL A 251 -8.95 -31.90 35.12
C VAL A 251 -10.39 -31.99 35.60
N CYS A 252 -11.27 -31.12 35.10
CA CYS A 252 -12.70 -31.14 35.43
C CYS A 252 -13.40 -32.39 34.88
N TYR A 253 -13.05 -32.85 33.68
CA TYR A 253 -13.61 -34.07 33.09
C TYR A 253 -13.09 -35.33 33.81
N GLY A 254 -11.79 -35.40 34.10
CA GLY A 254 -11.16 -36.54 34.77
C GLY A 254 -11.61 -36.77 36.22
N ARG A 255 -12.07 -35.72 36.92
CA ARG A 255 -12.65 -35.87 38.28
C ARG A 255 -14.07 -36.42 38.28
N LYS A 256 -14.80 -36.33 37.17
CA LYS A 256 -16.21 -36.78 37.08
C LYS A 256 -16.34 -38.29 36.84
N PHE A 257 -15.26 -38.96 36.42
CA PHE A 257 -15.25 -40.38 36.04
C PHE A 257 -14.43 -41.28 36.96
N ARG A 258 -14.06 -40.84 38.17
CA ARG A 258 -13.46 -41.77 39.14
C ARG A 258 -14.56 -42.66 39.72
N PRO A 259 -14.50 -44.00 39.52
CA PRO A 259 -15.39 -44.93 40.21
C PRO A 259 -15.15 -44.79 41.72
N LYS A 260 -16.23 -44.85 42.51
CA LYS A 260 -16.15 -44.98 43.97
C LYS A 260 -15.70 -46.39 44.35
#